data_AF-A0A1G3A2B1-F1
#
_entry.id   AF-A0A1G3A2B1-F1
#
_cell.length_a   1.000
_cell.length_b   1.000
_cell.length_c   1.000
_cell.angle_alpha   90.00
_cell.angle_beta   90.00
_cell.angle_gamma   90.00
#
_symmetry.space_group_name_H-M   'P 1'
#
loop_
_entity.id
_entity.type
_entity.pdbx_description
1 polymer ?
#
loop_
_entity_poly.entity_id
_entity_poly.type
_entity_poly.pdbx_seq_one_letter_code
_entity_poly.pdbx_strand_id
1 'polypeptide(L)'
;MIKKASLIIVAAVLCSLGIIVLTWPRHVLGSSDENHHFVGAVGGDNAYNKGREPQDWWAEIERMHGHVGPWNVLGWRIGKAALRELDTKWGLHELDIICYVPLKTPYSCMADGLVIGSGNTLGRLDLRLAEVVSLDFIHVCIRRKDGMGPILIFRPRPAYLRLIDAPKPEDLEKLSRECSTLKEGDVFEIQRVTAR
;
A
#
# COMPACT_ATOMS: atom_id res chain seq x y z
N MET A 1 -9.00 -19.55 57.70
CA MET A 1 -9.57 -18.21 57.44
C MET A 1 -8.56 -17.22 56.83
N ILE A 2 -7.64 -17.67 55.97
CA ILE A 2 -6.64 -16.82 55.28
C ILE A 2 -6.87 -17.00 53.78
N LYS A 3 -7.85 -16.31 53.17
CA LYS A 3 -8.01 -16.29 51.70
C LYS A 3 -8.56 -14.98 51.14
N LYS A 4 -9.34 -14.20 51.91
CA LYS A 4 -9.90 -12.92 51.42
C LYS A 4 -8.95 -11.72 51.55
N ALA A 5 -8.13 -11.66 52.61
CA ALA A 5 -7.20 -10.55 52.84
C ALA A 5 -6.08 -10.49 51.79
N SER A 6 -5.52 -11.63 51.39
CA SER A 6 -4.41 -11.69 50.41
C SER A 6 -4.84 -11.30 49.00
N LEU A 7 -6.08 -11.59 48.60
CA LEU A 7 -6.58 -11.23 47.26
C LEU A 7 -6.84 -9.72 47.13
N ILE A 8 -7.30 -9.09 48.21
CA ILE A 8 -7.53 -7.63 48.26
C ILE A 8 -6.19 -6.88 48.25
N ILE A 9 -5.17 -7.39 48.95
CA ILE A 9 -3.82 -6.79 48.95
C ILE A 9 -3.18 -6.91 47.55
N VAL A 10 -3.30 -8.07 46.88
CA VAL A 10 -2.77 -8.24 45.52
C VAL A 10 -3.50 -7.35 44.51
N ALA A 11 -4.83 -7.22 44.60
CA ALA A 11 -5.59 -6.31 43.74
C ALA A 11 -5.26 -4.83 44.01
N ALA A 12 -5.08 -4.44 45.27
CA ALA A 12 -4.71 -3.07 45.62
C ALA A 12 -3.29 -2.70 45.15
N VAL A 13 -2.34 -3.66 45.21
CA VAL A 13 -0.97 -3.48 44.71
C VAL A 13 -0.93 -3.41 43.17
N LEU A 14 -1.73 -4.22 42.47
CA LEU A 14 -1.82 -4.16 41.00
C LEU A 14 -2.53 -2.89 40.50
N CYS A 15 -3.58 -2.44 41.19
CA CYS A 15 -4.23 -1.16 40.88
C CYS A 15 -3.33 0.04 41.20
N SER A 16 -2.57 0.02 42.30
CA SER A 16 -1.65 1.11 42.61
C SER A 16 -0.43 1.15 41.68
N LEU A 17 0.10 0.00 41.25
CA LEU A 17 1.11 -0.06 40.18
C LEU A 17 0.57 0.46 38.84
N GLY A 18 -0.67 0.11 38.48
CA GLY A 18 -1.33 0.64 37.28
C GLY A 18 -1.57 2.15 37.34
N ILE A 19 -1.94 2.68 38.51
CA ILE A 19 -2.13 4.12 38.72
C ILE A 19 -0.79 4.87 38.70
N ILE A 20 0.28 4.33 39.30
CA ILE A 20 1.61 4.96 39.29
C ILE A 20 2.17 5.06 37.86
N VAL A 21 1.95 4.03 37.02
CA VAL A 21 2.33 4.08 35.59
C VAL A 21 1.51 5.12 34.82
N LEU A 22 0.25 5.34 35.19
CA LEU A 22 -0.65 6.30 34.52
C LEU A 22 -0.50 7.75 35.01
N THR A 23 0.03 7.97 36.21
CA THR A 23 0.23 9.31 36.79
C THR A 23 1.68 9.78 36.74
N TRP A 24 2.61 8.96 36.22
CA TRP A 24 3.96 9.43 35.99
C TRP A 24 3.95 10.52 34.91
N PRO A 25 4.58 11.69 35.15
CA PRO A 25 4.69 12.70 34.13
C PRO A 25 5.34 12.05 32.90
N ARG A 26 4.67 12.08 31.75
CA ARG A 26 5.20 11.63 30.45
C ARG A 26 6.50 12.36 30.03
N HIS A 27 7.01 13.27 30.86
CA HIS A 27 8.19 14.09 30.67
C HIS A 27 9.55 13.43 30.97
N VAL A 28 9.61 12.14 31.35
CA VAL A 28 10.90 11.48 31.70
C VAL A 28 11.44 10.52 30.62
N LEU A 29 10.74 10.36 29.49
CA LEU A 29 11.40 9.89 28.27
C LEU A 29 11.76 11.13 27.45
N GLY A 30 12.99 11.62 27.67
CA GLY A 30 13.51 12.75 26.92
C GLY A 30 13.43 12.48 25.43
N SER A 31 12.63 13.28 24.72
CA SER A 31 13.14 13.86 23.49
C SER A 31 13.45 15.30 23.87
N SER A 32 14.67 15.74 23.58
CA SER A 32 14.94 17.15 23.36
C SER A 32 13.83 17.72 22.48
N ASP A 33 13.45 18.99 22.70
CA ASP A 33 12.76 19.82 21.71
C ASP A 33 13.71 20.04 20.51
N GLU A 34 14.12 18.95 19.86
CA GLU A 34 14.51 19.04 18.47
C GLU A 34 13.21 19.33 17.74
N ASN A 35 13.11 20.55 17.22
CA ASN A 35 12.17 20.91 16.18
C ASN A 35 12.43 19.99 14.99
N HIS A 36 11.94 18.76 15.07
CA HIS A 36 11.89 17.83 13.96
C HIS A 36 10.94 18.48 12.96
N HIS A 37 11.51 19.14 11.95
CA HIS A 37 10.77 19.55 10.77
C HIS A 37 10.26 18.27 10.10
N PHE A 38 9.08 17.80 10.51
CA PHE A 38 8.41 16.69 9.88
C PHE A 38 7.91 17.15 8.52
N VAL A 39 8.74 16.94 7.50
CA VAL A 39 8.33 17.08 6.12
C VAL A 39 7.77 15.71 5.73
N GLY A 40 6.45 15.58 5.68
CA GLY A 40 5.80 14.38 5.12
C GLY A 40 6.28 14.12 3.69
N ALA A 41 5.85 13.04 3.03
CA ALA A 41 6.31 12.73 1.68
C ALA A 41 5.93 13.82 0.66
N VAL A 42 6.87 14.73 0.38
CA VAL A 42 6.73 15.80 -0.62
C VAL A 42 7.01 15.25 -2.01
N GLY A 43 6.05 15.48 -2.92
CA GLY A 43 6.18 15.11 -4.33
C GLY A 43 7.08 16.07 -5.13
N GLY A 44 7.42 15.69 -6.36
CA GLY A 44 8.17 16.50 -7.32
C GLY A 44 9.66 16.18 -7.37
N ASP A 45 10.43 16.94 -8.16
CA ASP A 45 11.88 16.75 -8.27
C ASP A 45 12.61 17.43 -7.10
N ASN A 46 13.05 16.63 -6.14
CA ASN A 46 13.77 17.10 -4.96
C ASN A 46 14.78 16.04 -4.47
N ALA A 47 15.54 16.37 -3.43
CA ALA A 47 16.59 15.52 -2.88
C ALA A 47 16.09 14.16 -2.36
N TYR A 48 14.81 14.05 -1.98
CA TYR A 48 14.19 12.83 -1.47
C TYR A 48 13.62 11.92 -2.57
N ASN A 49 13.54 12.41 -3.82
CA ASN A 49 12.86 11.77 -4.94
C ASN A 49 13.84 11.47 -6.09
N LYS A 50 14.99 10.84 -5.76
CA LYS A 50 16.06 10.51 -6.71
C LYS A 50 16.03 9.06 -7.21
N GLY A 51 14.99 8.31 -6.87
CA GLY A 51 14.77 6.97 -7.39
C GLY A 51 14.70 6.97 -8.92
N ARG A 52 15.09 5.86 -9.53
CA ARG A 52 14.99 5.66 -10.98
C ARG A 52 14.06 4.49 -11.25
N GLU A 53 13.25 4.64 -12.29
CA GLU A 53 12.41 3.55 -12.75
C GLU A 53 13.29 2.33 -13.10
N PRO A 54 12.93 1.11 -12.65
CA PRO A 54 13.65 -0.09 -13.01
C PRO A 54 13.65 -0.30 -14.53
N GLN A 55 14.82 -0.62 -15.10
CA GLN A 55 14.92 -0.97 -16.52
C GLN A 55 14.22 -2.30 -16.82
N ASP A 56 14.34 -3.24 -15.89
CA ASP A 56 13.65 -4.52 -15.91
C ASP A 56 12.71 -4.59 -14.70
N TRP A 57 11.45 -4.28 -14.93
CA TRP A 57 10.42 -4.33 -13.89
C TRP A 57 10.14 -5.76 -13.41
N TRP A 58 10.34 -6.77 -14.28
CA TRP A 58 10.10 -8.16 -13.94
C TRP A 58 11.15 -8.62 -12.93
N ALA A 59 12.43 -8.45 -13.28
CA ALA A 59 13.53 -8.79 -12.39
C ALA A 59 13.47 -8.02 -11.06
N GLU A 60 13.01 -6.76 -11.07
CA GLU A 60 12.86 -5.98 -9.83
C GLU A 60 11.74 -6.52 -8.93
N ILE A 61 10.61 -6.96 -9.49
CA ILE A 61 9.57 -7.65 -8.71
C ILE A 61 10.13 -8.97 -8.15
N GLU A 62 10.83 -9.78 -8.95
CA GLU A 62 11.44 -11.02 -8.45
C GLU A 62 12.44 -10.75 -7.31
N ARG A 63 13.26 -9.70 -7.45
CA ARG A 63 14.26 -9.32 -6.43
C ARG A 63 13.61 -8.90 -5.12
N MET A 64 12.50 -8.17 -5.15
CA MET A 64 11.84 -7.59 -3.97
C MET A 64 10.78 -8.51 -3.36
N HIS A 65 10.00 -9.19 -4.20
CA HIS A 65 8.87 -10.05 -3.81
C HIS A 65 9.26 -11.54 -3.73
N GLY A 66 10.30 -11.95 -4.46
CA GLY A 66 10.79 -13.33 -4.55
C GLY A 66 10.34 -14.08 -5.81
N HIS A 67 9.28 -13.63 -6.48
CA HIS A 67 8.79 -14.16 -7.77
C HIS A 67 7.84 -13.15 -8.41
N VAL A 68 7.43 -13.38 -9.67
CA VAL A 68 6.39 -12.58 -10.34
C VAL A 68 5.10 -13.37 -10.45
N GLY A 69 4.09 -12.94 -9.69
CA GLY A 69 2.72 -13.41 -9.77
C GLY A 69 1.80 -12.46 -10.55
N PRO A 70 0.63 -12.94 -11.02
CA PRO A 70 -0.28 -12.12 -11.83
C PRO A 70 -0.90 -10.95 -11.05
N TRP A 71 -0.95 -11.03 -9.72
CA TRP A 71 -1.34 -9.93 -8.85
C TRP A 71 -0.29 -8.80 -8.84
N ASN A 72 1.01 -9.13 -8.82
CA ASN A 72 2.06 -8.12 -8.96
C ASN A 72 1.97 -7.45 -10.34
N VAL A 73 1.73 -8.23 -11.39
CA VAL A 73 1.57 -7.72 -12.76
C VAL A 73 0.39 -6.75 -12.83
N LEU A 74 -0.76 -7.07 -12.24
CA LEU A 74 -1.91 -6.16 -12.17
C LEU A 74 -1.54 -4.83 -11.50
N GLY A 75 -0.87 -4.88 -10.36
CA GLY A 75 -0.42 -3.69 -9.64
C GLY A 75 0.55 -2.84 -10.47
N TRP A 76 1.53 -3.47 -11.12
CA TRP A 76 2.51 -2.79 -11.98
C TRP A 76 1.81 -2.08 -13.15
N ARG A 77 0.89 -2.78 -13.82
CA ARG A 77 0.11 -2.22 -14.94
C ARG A 77 -0.72 -1.03 -14.51
N ILE A 78 -1.39 -1.10 -13.37
CA ILE A 78 -2.15 0.03 -12.80
C ILE A 78 -1.22 1.21 -12.51
N GLY A 79 -0.06 0.96 -11.89
CA GLY A 79 0.93 2.00 -11.62
C GLY A 79 1.40 2.71 -12.89
N LYS A 80 1.75 1.95 -13.93
CA LYS A 80 2.17 2.51 -15.24
C LYS A 80 1.06 3.30 -15.91
N ALA A 81 -0.17 2.79 -15.89
CA ALA A 81 -1.32 3.51 -16.43
C ALA A 81 -1.57 4.81 -15.65
N ALA A 82 -1.50 4.79 -14.32
CA ALA A 82 -1.71 5.97 -13.50
C ALA A 82 -0.72 7.10 -13.80
N LEU A 83 0.57 6.78 -13.95
CA LEU A 83 1.60 7.77 -14.33
C LEU A 83 1.26 8.42 -15.68
N ARG A 84 0.83 7.63 -16.66
CA ARG A 84 0.42 8.09 -17.99
C ARG A 84 -0.85 8.97 -17.93
N GLU A 85 -1.88 8.53 -17.22
CA GLU A 85 -3.18 9.22 -17.15
C GLU A 85 -3.13 10.53 -16.34
N LEU A 86 -2.20 10.66 -15.40
CA LEU A 86 -2.03 11.85 -14.55
C LEU A 86 -0.81 12.70 -14.93
N ASP A 87 -0.20 12.41 -16.09
CA ASP A 87 0.95 13.11 -16.67
C ASP A 87 2.05 13.39 -15.63
N THR A 88 2.52 12.33 -14.98
CA THR A 88 3.63 12.40 -14.01
C THR A 88 4.65 11.30 -14.26
N LYS A 89 5.77 11.35 -13.54
CA LYS A 89 6.91 10.45 -13.72
C LYS A 89 7.08 9.54 -12.53
N TRP A 90 7.63 8.37 -12.81
CA TRP A 90 7.94 7.36 -11.82
C TRP A 90 8.83 7.95 -10.71
N GLY A 91 8.51 7.64 -9.45
CA GLY A 91 9.35 7.99 -8.30
C GLY A 91 9.38 9.48 -7.93
N LEU A 92 8.55 10.32 -8.55
CA LEU A 92 8.35 11.71 -8.09
C LEU A 92 7.45 11.79 -6.85
N HIS A 93 6.81 10.69 -6.43
CA HIS A 93 5.95 10.66 -5.24
C HIS A 93 4.83 11.71 -5.23
N GLU A 94 4.37 12.11 -6.42
CA GLU A 94 3.28 13.09 -6.60
C GLU A 94 1.90 12.48 -6.47
N LEU A 95 1.81 11.15 -6.51
CA LEU A 95 0.55 10.41 -6.41
C LEU A 95 0.23 10.03 -4.96
N ASP A 96 -1.05 10.00 -4.64
CA ASP A 96 -1.62 9.43 -3.43
C ASP A 96 -2.46 8.21 -3.83
N ILE A 97 -2.00 7.01 -3.46
CA ILE A 97 -2.54 5.72 -3.92
C ILE A 97 -3.17 4.97 -2.75
N ILE A 98 -4.41 4.51 -2.92
CA ILE A 98 -5.06 3.58 -2.00
C ILE A 98 -5.43 2.31 -2.77
N CYS A 99 -4.86 1.19 -2.36
CA CYS A 99 -5.14 -0.14 -2.90
C CYS A 99 -6.15 -0.85 -2.00
N TYR A 100 -7.38 -1.00 -2.50
CA TYR A 100 -8.46 -1.69 -1.80
C TYR A 100 -8.46 -3.17 -2.18
N VAL A 101 -8.03 -4.03 -1.27
CA VAL A 101 -7.86 -5.47 -1.47
C VAL A 101 -8.12 -6.25 -0.18
N PRO A 102 -8.48 -7.54 -0.23
CA PRO A 102 -8.37 -8.40 0.94
C PRO A 102 -6.93 -8.36 1.48
N LEU A 103 -6.76 -8.17 2.79
CA LEU A 103 -5.42 -8.08 3.43
C LEU A 103 -4.82 -9.47 3.68
N LYS A 104 -4.75 -10.28 2.61
CA LYS A 104 -4.10 -11.59 2.59
C LYS A 104 -3.51 -11.87 1.22
N THR A 105 -2.56 -12.79 1.16
CA THR A 105 -2.06 -13.29 -0.12
C THR A 105 -3.13 -14.14 -0.84
N PRO A 106 -3.15 -14.16 -2.18
CA PRO A 106 -2.25 -13.43 -3.08
C PRO A 106 -2.67 -11.97 -3.39
N TYR A 107 -3.83 -11.51 -2.91
CA TYR A 107 -4.40 -10.20 -3.25
C TYR A 107 -3.49 -9.02 -2.92
N SER A 108 -2.90 -9.02 -1.72
CA SER A 108 -2.02 -7.95 -1.26
C SER A 108 -0.73 -7.82 -2.08
N CYS A 109 -0.33 -8.86 -2.85
CA CYS A 109 0.83 -8.81 -3.75
C CYS A 109 0.69 -7.73 -4.85
N MET A 110 -0.54 -7.27 -5.11
CA MET A 110 -0.79 -6.10 -5.97
C MET A 110 -0.05 -4.84 -5.49
N ALA A 111 0.11 -4.67 -4.17
CA ALA A 111 0.83 -3.53 -3.61
C ALA A 111 2.28 -3.47 -4.09
N ASP A 112 2.98 -4.59 -4.14
CA ASP A 112 4.38 -4.63 -4.60
C ASP A 112 4.47 -4.30 -6.08
N GLY A 113 3.50 -4.77 -6.88
CA GLY A 113 3.33 -4.34 -8.26
C GLY A 113 3.16 -2.83 -8.39
N LEU A 114 2.26 -2.24 -7.61
CA LEU A 114 2.02 -0.79 -7.60
C LEU A 114 3.29 -0.02 -7.21
N VAL A 115 4.06 -0.50 -6.24
CA VAL A 115 5.35 0.10 -5.86
C VAL A 115 6.29 0.12 -7.05
N ILE A 116 6.51 -1.02 -7.71
CA ILE A 116 7.40 -1.10 -8.88
C ILE A 116 6.86 -0.29 -10.06
N GLY A 117 5.54 -0.26 -10.28
CA GLY A 117 4.93 0.43 -11.41
C GLY A 117 4.85 1.95 -11.27
N SER A 118 4.74 2.48 -10.05
CA SER A 118 4.57 3.93 -9.81
C SER A 118 5.78 4.61 -9.18
N GLY A 119 6.59 3.86 -8.44
CA GLY A 119 7.65 4.39 -7.59
C GLY A 119 7.17 4.92 -6.24
N ASN A 120 5.86 5.01 -6.00
CA ASN A 120 5.28 5.28 -4.69
C ASN A 120 5.54 4.11 -3.73
N THR A 121 5.63 4.36 -2.42
CA THR A 121 5.98 3.30 -1.46
C THR A 121 5.13 3.34 -0.20
N LEU A 122 4.96 2.16 0.43
CA LEU A 122 4.26 2.01 1.71
C LEU A 122 4.92 2.85 2.81
N GLY A 123 6.25 2.81 2.90
CA GLY A 123 6.99 3.53 3.95
C GLY A 123 6.89 5.06 3.85
N ARG A 124 6.68 5.59 2.64
CA ARG A 124 6.40 7.01 2.42
C ARG A 124 4.94 7.39 2.62
N LEU A 125 4.09 6.41 2.88
CA LEU A 125 2.66 6.55 3.12
C LEU A 125 1.92 7.24 1.97
N ASP A 126 2.48 7.22 0.76
CA ASP A 126 1.83 7.70 -0.46
C ASP A 126 1.30 6.56 -1.34
N LEU A 127 1.51 5.32 -0.87
CA LEU A 127 0.76 4.14 -1.22
C LEU A 127 0.29 3.49 0.09
N ARG A 128 -1.00 3.14 0.19
CA ARG A 128 -1.58 2.48 1.37
C ARG A 128 -2.52 1.36 0.96
N LEU A 129 -2.62 0.34 1.82
CA LEU A 129 -3.60 -0.73 1.68
C LEU A 129 -4.85 -0.40 2.49
N ALA A 130 -6.01 -0.77 1.96
CA ALA A 130 -7.28 -0.73 2.65
C ALA A 130 -8.00 -2.06 2.46
N GLU A 131 -8.54 -2.62 3.55
CA GLU A 131 -9.19 -3.92 3.51
C GLU A 131 -10.53 -3.87 2.78
N VAL A 132 -10.79 -4.88 1.95
CA VAL A 132 -12.14 -5.20 1.46
C VAL A 132 -12.43 -6.68 1.64
N VAL A 133 -13.71 -7.00 1.78
CA VAL A 133 -14.18 -8.36 2.11
C VAL A 133 -14.52 -9.23 0.89
N SER A 134 -14.59 -8.65 -0.31
CA SER A 134 -14.96 -9.36 -1.56
C SER A 134 -14.15 -8.85 -2.76
N LEU A 135 -13.97 -9.74 -3.75
CA LEU A 135 -13.36 -9.42 -5.04
C LEU A 135 -14.08 -8.30 -5.78
N ASP A 136 -15.41 -8.18 -5.61
CA ASP A 136 -16.23 -7.14 -6.25
C ASP A 136 -15.87 -5.72 -5.80
N PHE A 137 -15.22 -5.60 -4.64
CA PHE A 137 -14.77 -4.34 -4.08
C PHE A 137 -13.28 -4.09 -4.29
N ILE A 138 -12.57 -4.95 -5.03
CA ILE A 138 -11.16 -4.71 -5.37
C ILE A 138 -11.07 -3.53 -6.34
N HIS A 139 -10.34 -2.50 -5.95
CA HIS A 139 -10.05 -1.34 -6.80
C HIS A 139 -8.83 -0.56 -6.30
N VAL A 140 -8.28 0.30 -7.14
CA VAL A 140 -7.21 1.22 -6.76
C VAL A 140 -7.66 2.65 -7.03
N CYS A 141 -7.65 3.49 -5.98
CA CYS A 141 -7.93 4.91 -6.09
C CYS A 141 -6.62 5.68 -6.13
N ILE A 142 -6.46 6.57 -7.10
CA ILE A 142 -5.23 7.34 -7.31
C ILE A 142 -5.58 8.79 -7.63
N ARG A 143 -4.90 9.73 -6.98
CA ARG A 143 -4.98 11.16 -7.30
C ARG A 143 -3.60 11.80 -7.23
N ARG A 144 -3.44 12.97 -7.84
CA ARG A 144 -2.29 13.83 -7.55
C ARG A 144 -2.45 14.49 -6.18
N LYS A 145 -1.34 14.61 -5.44
CA LYS A 145 -1.30 15.28 -4.13
C LYS A 145 -1.52 16.80 -4.23
N ASP A 146 -1.21 17.40 -5.38
CA ASP A 146 -1.43 18.83 -5.66
C ASP A 146 -2.90 19.16 -6.01
N GLY A 147 -3.76 18.14 -6.12
CA GLY A 147 -5.17 18.31 -6.47
C GLY A 147 -5.43 18.57 -7.96
N MET A 148 -4.42 18.54 -8.82
CA MET A 148 -4.61 18.69 -10.26
C MET A 148 -5.17 17.41 -10.88
N GLY A 149 -6.03 17.58 -11.90
CA GLY A 149 -6.62 16.48 -12.65
C GLY A 149 -7.71 15.71 -11.89
N PRO A 150 -8.21 14.61 -12.47
CA PRO A 150 -9.23 13.79 -11.86
C PRO A 150 -8.65 12.85 -10.79
N ILE A 151 -9.52 12.35 -9.92
CA ILE A 151 -9.29 11.11 -9.18
C ILE A 151 -9.54 9.96 -10.16
N LEU A 152 -8.59 9.03 -10.25
CA LEU A 152 -8.71 7.81 -11.03
C LEU A 152 -9.11 6.66 -10.14
N ILE A 153 -10.10 5.89 -10.57
CA ILE A 153 -10.50 4.63 -9.94
C ILE A 153 -10.28 3.51 -10.95
N PHE A 154 -9.27 2.68 -10.69
CA PHE A 154 -8.97 1.49 -11.47
C PHE A 154 -9.76 0.31 -10.90
N ARG A 155 -10.66 -0.26 -11.70
CA ARG A 155 -11.39 -1.48 -11.32
C ARG A 155 -10.95 -2.64 -12.22
N PRO A 156 -10.28 -3.66 -11.66
CA PRO A 156 -9.98 -4.88 -12.39
C PRO A 156 -11.27 -5.52 -12.93
N ARG A 157 -11.23 -6.03 -14.15
CA ARG A 157 -12.37 -6.72 -14.76
C ARG A 157 -12.67 -7.99 -13.97
N PRO A 158 -13.94 -8.33 -13.69
CA PRO A 158 -14.29 -9.57 -13.00
C PRO A 158 -13.76 -10.83 -13.69
N ALA A 159 -13.72 -10.84 -15.04
CA ALA A 159 -13.14 -11.94 -15.81
C ALA A 159 -11.62 -12.07 -15.57
N TYR A 160 -10.91 -10.95 -15.50
CA TYR A 160 -9.49 -10.92 -15.19
C TYR A 160 -9.21 -11.34 -13.74
N LEU A 161 -10.01 -10.89 -12.77
CA LEU A 161 -9.87 -11.33 -11.38
C LEU A 161 -10.06 -12.85 -11.22
N ARG A 162 -11.05 -13.43 -11.90
CA ARG A 162 -11.26 -14.89 -11.91
C ARG A 162 -10.09 -15.65 -12.55
N LEU A 163 -9.44 -15.06 -13.56
CA LEU A 163 -8.27 -15.66 -14.20
C LEU A 163 -7.08 -15.77 -13.23
N ILE A 164 -6.89 -14.78 -12.34
CA ILE A 164 -5.68 -14.65 -11.52
C ILE A 164 -5.83 -15.07 -10.04
N ASP A 165 -7.06 -15.36 -9.58
CA ASP A 165 -7.38 -15.53 -8.15
C ASP A 165 -6.51 -16.57 -7.45
N ALA A 166 -6.27 -17.71 -8.10
CA ALA A 166 -5.40 -18.76 -7.59
C ALA A 166 -4.90 -19.69 -8.72
N PRO A 167 -3.91 -19.26 -9.52
CA PRO A 167 -3.29 -20.16 -10.49
C PRO A 167 -2.53 -21.30 -9.79
N LYS A 168 -2.37 -22.41 -10.50
CA LYS A 168 -1.48 -23.48 -10.05
C LYS A 168 -0.03 -22.97 -10.04
N PRO A 169 0.82 -23.38 -9.07
CA PRO A 169 2.20 -22.92 -8.98
C PRO A 169 3.00 -23.13 -10.29
N GLU A 170 2.79 -24.26 -10.97
CA GLU A 170 3.45 -24.59 -12.24
C GLU A 170 3.06 -23.68 -13.42
N ASP A 171 1.88 -23.06 -13.35
CA ASP A 171 1.37 -22.15 -14.39
C ASP A 171 1.63 -20.67 -14.06
N LEU A 172 2.17 -20.37 -12.87
CA LEU A 172 2.25 -19.02 -12.32
C LEU A 172 3.03 -18.07 -13.22
N GLU A 173 4.25 -18.44 -13.62
CA GLU A 173 5.08 -17.60 -14.48
C GLU A 173 4.44 -17.40 -15.86
N LYS A 174 3.94 -18.48 -16.46
CA LYS A 174 3.28 -18.43 -17.77
C LYS A 174 2.09 -17.47 -17.73
N LEU A 175 1.22 -17.60 -16.73
CA LEU A 175 0.06 -16.74 -16.56
C LEU A 175 0.48 -15.28 -16.30
N SER A 176 1.51 -15.04 -15.49
CA SER A 176 2.05 -13.69 -15.25
C SER A 176 2.53 -13.04 -16.56
N ARG A 177 3.20 -13.79 -17.44
CA ARG A 177 3.63 -13.31 -18.77
C ARG A 177 2.45 -13.05 -19.69
N GLU A 178 1.43 -13.89 -19.68
CA GLU A 178 0.20 -13.64 -20.44
C GLU A 178 -0.49 -12.36 -19.94
N CYS A 179 -0.65 -12.21 -18.63
CA CYS A 179 -1.26 -11.03 -18.00
C CYS A 179 -0.54 -9.71 -18.32
N SER A 180 0.78 -9.73 -18.50
CA SER A 180 1.56 -8.53 -18.84
C SER A 180 1.32 -8.05 -20.28
N THR A 181 0.83 -8.93 -21.16
CA THR A 181 0.61 -8.66 -22.59
C THR A 181 -0.85 -8.44 -22.98
N LEU A 182 -1.81 -8.76 -22.09
CA LEU A 182 -3.24 -8.54 -22.34
C LEU A 182 -3.54 -7.07 -22.66
N LYS A 183 -4.58 -6.82 -23.47
CA LYS A 183 -5.03 -5.44 -23.74
C LYS A 183 -5.52 -4.80 -22.45
N GLU A 184 -5.24 -3.50 -22.28
CA GLU A 184 -5.54 -2.77 -21.03
C GLU A 184 -7.03 -2.87 -20.64
N GLY A 185 -7.95 -2.70 -21.59
CA GLY A 185 -9.40 -2.78 -21.33
C GLY A 185 -9.92 -4.16 -20.92
N ASP A 186 -9.14 -5.22 -21.19
CA ASP A 186 -9.45 -6.59 -20.75
C ASP A 186 -9.00 -6.83 -19.30
N VAL A 187 -8.10 -5.98 -18.78
CA VAL A 187 -7.54 -6.10 -17.43
C VAL A 187 -8.28 -5.23 -16.43
N PHE A 188 -8.47 -3.95 -16.73
CA PHE A 188 -9.19 -3.02 -15.86
C PHE A 188 -9.93 -1.94 -16.64
N GLU A 189 -10.90 -1.32 -15.98
CA GLU A 189 -11.49 -0.05 -16.40
C GLU A 189 -10.96 1.11 -15.56
N ILE A 190 -10.92 2.30 -16.18
CA ILE A 190 -10.49 3.53 -15.52
C ILE A 190 -11.69 4.49 -15.45
N GLN A 191 -12.24 4.69 -14.26
CA GLN A 191 -13.22 5.74 -14.00
C GLN A 191 -12.49 7.03 -13.60
N ARG A 192 -12.90 8.15 -14.19
CA ARG A 192 -12.40 9.50 -13.84
C ARG A 192 -13.46 10.23 -13.03
N VAL A 193 -13.10 10.68 -11.84
CA VAL A 193 -13.97 11.46 -10.95
C VAL A 193 -13.36 12.84 -10.76
N THR A 194 -14.05 13.88 -11.21
CA THR A 194 -13.64 15.25 -10.95
C THR A 194 -14.03 15.59 -9.52
N ALA A 195 -13.05 15.90 -8.67
CA ALA A 195 -13.33 16.53 -7.40
C ALA A 195 -13.92 17.92 -7.68
N ARG A 196 -15.15 18.17 -7.18
CA ARG A 196 -15.75 19.51 -7.23
C ARG A 196 -15.08 20.42 -6.22
#